data_AF-A0ABD2IEW1-F1
#
_entry.id   AF-A0ABD2IEW1-F1
#
_cell.length_a   1.000
_cell.length_b   1.000
_cell.length_c   1.000
_cell.angle_alpha   90.00
_cell.angle_beta   90.00
_cell.angle_gamma   90.00
#
_symmetry.space_group_name_H-M   'P 1'
#
loop_
_entity.id
_entity.type
_entity.pdbx_description
1 polymer ?
#
loop_
_entity_poly.entity_id
_entity_poly.type
_entity_poly.pdbx_seq_one_letter_code
_entity_poly.pdbx_strand_id
1 'polypeptide(L)'
;MRAVVQRVSRASVVVEQEVVSSVGRGLCVLVGLCREDGDDDIEYIVRKLLNLRLFEHPEKQKRWDASVKELGLDILCVSQFTLHACIKGNKLDFHRSMGPEKAPLIYEQFLQRLRNNYELERVKDGKFGAMMSVQIENDGPVTINLDSKRRDE
;
A
#
# COMPACT_ATOMS: atom_id res chain seq x y z
N MET A 1 4.43 -3.23 -10.40
CA MET A 1 4.23 -2.66 -9.07
C MET A 1 3.52 -3.67 -8.23
N ARG A 2 4.00 -3.89 -7.01
CA ARG A 2 3.38 -4.80 -6.06
C ARG A 2 2.85 -4.05 -4.86
N ALA A 3 1.75 -4.53 -4.31
CA ALA A 3 1.23 -4.04 -3.04
C ALA A 3 0.80 -5.20 -2.16
N VAL A 4 1.22 -5.18 -0.89
CA VAL A 4 0.61 -6.00 0.16
C VAL A 4 -0.39 -5.10 0.89
N VAL A 5 -1.66 -5.40 0.74
CA VAL A 5 -2.78 -4.62 1.25
C VAL A 5 -3.33 -5.31 2.49
N GLN A 6 -3.31 -4.61 3.62
CA GLN A 6 -3.80 -5.13 4.88
C GLN A 6 -4.95 -4.26 5.36
N ARG A 7 -6.07 -4.90 5.71
CA ARG A 7 -7.17 -4.20 6.39
C ARG A 7 -6.78 -3.96 7.83
N VAL A 8 -6.97 -2.74 8.32
CA VAL A 8 -6.53 -2.36 9.67
C VAL A 8 -7.62 -1.66 10.47
N SER A 9 -7.62 -1.91 11.78
CA SER A 9 -8.36 -1.08 12.75
C SER A 9 -7.61 0.22 13.04
N ARG A 10 -6.27 0.18 12.99
CA ARG A 10 -5.35 1.31 12.96
C ARG A 10 -3.96 0.89 12.45
N ALA A 11 -3.19 1.84 11.95
CA ALA A 11 -1.79 1.65 11.63
C ALA A 11 -0.99 2.94 11.82
N SER A 12 0.31 2.81 12.09
CA SER A 12 1.20 3.97 12.27
C SER A 12 2.62 3.67 11.80
N VAL A 13 3.35 4.75 11.50
CA VAL A 13 4.78 4.71 11.17
C VAL A 13 5.52 5.51 12.23
N VAL A 14 6.55 4.88 12.80
CA VAL A 14 7.45 5.48 13.78
C VAL A 14 8.86 5.56 13.18
N VAL A 15 9.48 6.74 13.29
CA VAL A 15 10.88 6.99 12.90
C VAL A 15 11.56 7.64 14.08
N GLU A 16 12.71 7.12 14.52
CA GLU A 16 13.47 7.70 15.66
C GLU A 16 12.60 7.88 16.93
N GLN A 17 11.71 6.91 17.20
CA GLN A 17 10.75 6.90 18.32
C GLN A 17 9.57 7.89 18.21
N GLU A 18 9.52 8.70 17.15
CA GLU A 18 8.43 9.65 16.90
C GLU A 18 7.41 9.10 15.88
N VAL A 19 6.12 9.29 16.17
CA VAL A 19 5.05 8.93 15.22
C VAL A 19 5.02 9.97 14.12
N VAL A 20 5.47 9.59 12.93
CA VAL A 20 5.47 10.49 11.74
C VAL A 20 4.15 10.44 10.98
N SER A 21 3.38 9.37 11.17
CA SER A 21 2.14 9.14 10.44
C SER A 21 1.28 8.10 11.13
N SER A 22 -0.04 8.27 11.08
CA SER A 22 -1.00 7.31 11.62
C SER A 22 -2.34 7.41 10.92
N VAL A 23 -3.04 6.28 10.85
CA VAL A 23 -4.39 6.15 10.32
C VAL A 23 -5.28 5.39 11.29
N GLY A 24 -6.58 5.70 11.26
CA GLY A 24 -7.59 4.91 11.94
C GLY A 24 -7.96 3.66 11.13
N ARG A 25 -9.25 3.32 11.15
CA ARG A 25 -9.78 2.20 10.38
C ARG A 25 -9.56 2.43 8.89
N GLY A 26 -9.06 1.42 8.18
CA GLY A 26 -8.76 1.56 6.76
C GLY A 26 -7.80 0.50 6.24
N LEU A 27 -6.83 0.93 5.43
CA LEU A 27 -5.81 0.07 4.83
C LEU A 27 -4.40 0.49 5.24
N CYS A 28 -3.54 -0.49 5.53
CA CYS A 28 -2.09 -0.33 5.50
C CYS A 28 -1.55 -1.03 4.25
N VAL A 29 -0.80 -0.31 3.42
CA VAL A 29 -0.35 -0.77 2.10
C VAL A 29 1.17 -0.69 2.01
N LEU A 30 1.82 -1.85 1.96
CA LEU A 30 3.25 -1.94 1.65
C LEU A 30 3.42 -1.94 0.13
N VAL A 31 4.14 -0.97 -0.43
CA VAL A 31 4.23 -0.73 -1.87
C VAL A 31 5.64 -1.02 -2.38
N GLY A 32 5.76 -1.99 -3.27
CA GLY A 32 7.02 -2.40 -3.90
C GLY A 32 7.09 -1.98 -5.36
N LEU A 33 8.14 -1.23 -5.70
CA LEU A 33 8.39 -0.75 -7.06
C LEU A 33 9.42 -1.64 -7.78
N CYS A 34 9.08 -2.10 -8.97
CA CYS A 34 9.96 -2.83 -9.89
C CYS A 34 10.63 -1.86 -10.86
N ARG A 35 11.80 -2.23 -11.41
CA ARG A 35 12.52 -1.43 -12.43
C ARG A 35 11.71 -1.14 -13.69
N GLU A 36 10.74 -1.99 -13.99
CA GLU A 36 9.89 -1.94 -15.19
C GLU A 36 8.53 -1.28 -14.93
N ASP A 37 8.34 -0.69 -13.75
CA ASP A 37 7.09 -0.01 -13.42
C ASP A 37 7.01 1.36 -14.09
N GLY A 38 5.84 1.63 -14.66
CA GLY A 38 5.47 2.93 -15.22
C GLY A 38 4.05 3.35 -14.85
N ASP A 39 3.53 4.36 -15.55
CA ASP A 39 2.22 4.97 -15.25
C ASP A 39 1.08 3.95 -15.25
N ASP A 40 1.04 3.02 -16.20
CA ASP A 40 0.00 1.98 -16.25
C ASP A 40 -0.02 1.08 -15.02
N ASP A 41 1.14 0.84 -14.39
CA ASP A 41 1.25 0.06 -13.16
C ASP A 41 0.71 0.84 -11.96
N ILE A 42 0.99 2.15 -11.91
CA ILE A 42 0.44 3.07 -10.91
C ILE A 42 -1.09 3.08 -11.02
N GLU A 43 -1.64 3.33 -12.21
CA GLU A 43 -3.09 3.40 -12.44
C GLU A 43 -3.79 2.12 -12.00
N TYR A 44 -3.21 0.96 -12.34
CA TYR A 44 -3.76 -0.33 -11.96
C TYR A 44 -3.83 -0.49 -10.44
N ILE A 45 -2.73 -0.23 -9.72
CA ILE A 45 -2.69 -0.40 -8.27
C ILE A 45 -3.62 0.60 -7.58
N VAL A 46 -3.59 1.87 -7.96
CA VAL A 46 -4.49 2.91 -7.41
C VAL A 46 -5.94 2.50 -7.58
N ARG A 47 -6.34 2.10 -8.78
CA ARG A 47 -7.71 1.64 -9.05
C ARG A 47 -8.07 0.44 -8.19
N LYS A 48 -7.19 -0.55 -8.03
CA LYS A 48 -7.46 -1.72 -7.18
C LYS A 48 -7.59 -1.32 -5.71
N LEU A 49 -6.68 -0.53 -5.16
CA LEU A 49 -6.72 -0.10 -3.76
C LEU A 49 -8.05 0.59 -3.41
N LEU A 50 -8.52 1.48 -4.28
CA LEU A 50 -9.74 2.24 -4.02
C LEU A 50 -11.03 1.44 -4.19
N ASN A 51 -11.01 0.37 -4.98
CA ASN A 51 -12.23 -0.39 -5.33
C ASN A 51 -12.28 -1.81 -4.77
N LEU A 52 -11.19 -2.31 -4.15
CA LEU A 52 -11.19 -3.61 -3.48
C LEU A 52 -12.24 -3.64 -2.37
N ARG A 53 -13.15 -4.60 -2.45
CA ARG A 53 -14.25 -4.76 -1.50
C ARG A 53 -13.80 -5.60 -0.31
N LEU A 54 -13.14 -4.96 0.66
CA LEU A 54 -12.54 -5.62 1.83
C LEU A 54 -13.34 -5.42 3.12
N PHE A 55 -14.36 -4.57 3.08
CA PHE A 55 -15.15 -4.19 4.25
C PHE A 55 -16.59 -4.71 4.12
N GLU A 56 -17.25 -4.76 5.27
CA GLU A 56 -18.69 -5.00 5.34
C GLU A 56 -19.45 -3.70 5.08
N HIS A 57 -20.50 -3.77 4.26
CA HIS A 57 -21.36 -2.62 4.00
C HIS A 57 -22.32 -2.41 5.18
N PRO A 58 -22.35 -1.22 5.83
CA PRO A 58 -23.18 -0.97 7.01
C PRO A 58 -24.66 -1.29 6.82
N GLU A 59 -25.20 -0.99 5.63
CA GLU A 59 -26.62 -1.19 5.33
C GLU A 59 -27.00 -2.63 4.94
N LYS A 60 -26.06 -3.41 4.38
CA LYS A 60 -26.35 -4.74 3.81
C LYS A 60 -25.84 -5.90 4.66
N GLN A 61 -25.04 -5.60 5.69
CA GLN A 61 -24.37 -6.58 6.57
C GLN A 61 -23.69 -7.72 5.81
N LYS A 62 -23.19 -7.41 4.60
CA LYS A 62 -22.56 -8.37 3.70
C LYS A 62 -21.06 -8.15 3.72
N ARG A 63 -20.31 -9.20 4.06
CA ARG A 63 -18.84 -9.21 3.96
C ARG A 63 -18.41 -9.04 2.49
N TRP A 64 -17.26 -8.41 2.29
CA TRP A 64 -16.65 -8.22 0.97
C TRP A 64 -17.52 -7.37 0.01
N ASP A 65 -18.18 -6.35 0.56
CA ASP A 65 -19.20 -5.59 -0.17
C ASP A 65 -18.96 -4.08 -0.20
N ALA A 66 -17.98 -3.58 0.56
CA ALA A 66 -17.58 -2.18 0.54
C ALA A 66 -16.06 -2.02 0.45
N SER A 67 -15.64 -0.99 -0.26
CA SER A 67 -14.25 -0.56 -0.43
C SER A 67 -13.86 0.52 0.57
N VAL A 68 -12.55 0.79 0.65
CA VAL A 68 -12.01 1.87 1.50
C VAL A 68 -12.62 3.23 1.10
N LYS A 69 -12.81 3.45 -0.21
CA LYS A 69 -13.38 4.68 -0.77
C LYS A 69 -14.85 4.84 -0.44
N GLU A 70 -15.65 3.79 -0.65
CA GLU A 70 -17.10 3.80 -0.35
C GLU A 70 -17.38 4.11 1.13
N LEU A 71 -16.48 3.70 2.04
CA LEU A 71 -16.65 3.92 3.47
C LEU A 71 -15.95 5.19 4.01
N GLY A 72 -15.25 5.95 3.17
CA GLY A 72 -14.52 7.14 3.64
C GLY A 72 -13.47 6.78 4.70
N LEU A 73 -12.67 5.74 4.47
CA LEU A 73 -11.66 5.23 5.39
C LEU A 73 -10.24 5.63 4.97
N ASP A 74 -9.27 5.49 5.89
CA ASP A 74 -7.92 5.97 5.64
C ASP A 74 -7.05 4.94 4.91
N ILE A 75 -5.97 5.40 4.27
CA ILE A 75 -4.95 4.56 3.64
C ILE A 75 -3.58 5.05 4.11
N LEU A 76 -2.81 4.17 4.74
CA LEU A 76 -1.39 4.39 5.04
C LEU A 76 -0.55 3.62 4.02
N CYS A 77 0.22 4.34 3.21
CA CYS A 77 1.17 3.75 2.27
C CYS A 77 2.58 3.77 2.86
N VAL A 78 3.32 2.68 2.67
CA VAL A 78 4.74 2.57 3.08
C VAL A 78 5.55 1.94 1.96
N SER A 79 6.65 2.58 1.56
CA SER A 79 7.57 2.03 0.56
C SER A 79 8.24 0.74 1.07
N GLN A 80 8.17 -0.35 0.30
CA GLN A 80 8.66 -1.67 0.68
C GLN A 80 9.32 -2.39 -0.51
N PHE A 81 10.59 -2.05 -0.80
CA PHE A 81 11.33 -2.65 -1.92
C PHE A 81 11.48 -4.18 -1.81
N THR A 82 11.47 -4.72 -0.60
CA THR A 82 11.65 -6.17 -0.36
C THR A 82 10.54 -7.04 -0.96
N LEU A 83 9.39 -6.46 -1.36
CA LEU A 83 8.34 -7.19 -2.10
C LEU A 83 8.80 -7.71 -3.48
N HIS A 84 9.91 -7.17 -3.99
CA HIS A 84 10.57 -7.64 -5.22
C HIS A 84 11.83 -8.47 -4.95
N ALA A 85 11.97 -9.00 -3.73
CA ALA A 85 13.05 -9.93 -3.43
C ALA A 85 12.95 -11.21 -4.27
N CYS A 86 14.08 -11.63 -4.82
CA CYS A 86 14.32 -12.99 -5.27
C CYS A 86 15.07 -13.74 -4.17
N ILE A 87 14.64 -14.97 -3.90
CA ILE A 87 15.25 -15.81 -2.88
C ILE A 87 16.07 -16.88 -3.59
N LYS A 88 17.40 -16.86 -3.41
CA LYS A 88 18.33 -17.88 -3.94
C LYS A 88 18.92 -18.64 -2.75
N GLY A 89 18.42 -19.85 -2.50
CA GLY A 89 18.66 -20.54 -1.23
C GLY A 89 18.05 -19.75 -0.08
N ASN A 90 18.88 -19.24 0.83
CA ASN A 90 18.46 -18.36 1.93
C ASN A 90 18.86 -16.89 1.74
N LYS A 91 19.54 -16.56 0.62
CA LYS A 91 20.00 -15.20 0.35
C LYS A 91 18.93 -14.40 -0.40
N LEU A 92 18.66 -13.21 0.09
CA LEU A 92 17.81 -12.23 -0.59
C LEU A 92 18.61 -11.47 -1.65
N ASP A 93 18.02 -11.33 -2.82
CA ASP A 93 18.53 -10.56 -3.93
C ASP A 93 17.43 -9.59 -4.40
N PHE A 94 17.76 -8.32 -4.56
CA PHE A 94 16.78 -7.28 -4.88
C PHE A 94 16.96 -6.68 -6.29
N HIS A 95 17.60 -7.41 -7.22
CA HIS A 95 17.87 -6.92 -8.57
C HIS A 95 16.61 -6.54 -9.38
N ARG A 96 15.40 -6.94 -8.97
CA ARG A 96 14.15 -6.52 -9.61
C ARG A 96 13.61 -5.20 -9.06
N SER A 97 14.02 -4.80 -7.86
CA SER A 97 13.57 -3.57 -7.23
C SER A 97 14.06 -2.35 -8.00
N MET A 98 13.21 -1.33 -8.08
CA MET A 98 13.58 -0.04 -8.63
C MET A 98 14.75 0.57 -7.84
N GLY A 99 15.71 1.18 -8.55
CA GLY A 99 16.89 1.79 -7.93
C GLY A 99 16.57 3.07 -7.15
N PRO A 100 17.45 3.49 -6.23
CA PRO A 100 17.20 4.58 -5.28
C PRO A 100 17.02 5.96 -5.94
N GLU A 101 17.52 6.16 -7.17
CA GLU A 101 17.34 7.41 -7.90
C GLU A 101 15.91 7.57 -8.46
N LYS A 102 15.33 6.49 -8.99
CA LYS A 102 13.99 6.52 -9.62
C LYS A 102 12.86 6.22 -8.63
N ALA A 103 13.11 5.39 -7.63
CA ALA A 103 12.07 4.92 -6.72
C ALA A 103 11.33 6.05 -5.97
N PRO A 104 11.99 7.10 -5.43
CA PRO A 104 11.28 8.20 -4.77
C PRO A 104 10.33 8.95 -5.72
N LEU A 105 10.76 9.18 -6.97
CA LEU A 105 9.97 9.89 -7.98
C LEU A 105 8.70 9.12 -8.33
N ILE A 106 8.84 7.83 -8.62
CA ILE A 106 7.71 6.96 -8.98
C ILE A 106 6.79 6.72 -7.77
N TYR A 107 7.35 6.63 -6.56
CA TYR A 107 6.56 6.49 -5.34
C TYR A 107 5.71 7.73 -5.08
N GLU A 108 6.28 8.93 -5.22
CA GLU A 108 5.55 10.19 -5.07
C GLU A 108 4.44 10.31 -6.14
N GLN A 109 4.73 9.94 -7.40
CA GLN A 109 3.71 9.90 -8.46
C GLN A 109 2.55 8.96 -8.11
N PHE A 110 2.86 7.78 -7.53
CA PHE A 110 1.85 6.86 -7.03
C PHE A 110 0.98 7.49 -5.93
N LEU A 111 1.60 8.12 -4.92
CA LEU A 111 0.87 8.79 -3.83
C LEU A 111 -0.01 9.92 -4.35
N GLN A 112 0.52 10.76 -5.24
CA GLN A 112 -0.24 11.85 -5.86
C GLN A 112 -1.42 11.32 -6.68
N ARG A 113 -1.21 10.26 -7.46
CA ARG A 113 -2.30 9.63 -8.20
C ARG A 113 -3.38 9.07 -7.28
N LEU A 114 -2.99 8.43 -6.18
CA LEU A 114 -3.91 7.90 -5.19
C LEU A 114 -4.73 9.01 -4.52
N ARG A 115 -4.07 10.10 -4.10
CA ARG A 115 -4.69 11.30 -3.52
C ARG A 115 -5.69 11.94 -4.48
N ASN A 116 -5.32 12.11 -5.75
CA ASN A 116 -6.17 12.74 -6.78
C ASN A 116 -7.43 11.91 -7.09
N ASN A 117 -7.36 10.58 -6.98
CA ASN A 117 -8.50 9.70 -7.22
C ASN A 117 -9.34 9.42 -5.96
N TYR A 118 -8.90 9.93 -4.80
CA TYR A 118 -9.57 9.76 -3.52
C TYR A 118 -9.72 11.08 -2.77
N GLU A 119 -9.03 11.25 -1.63
CA GLU A 119 -9.02 12.47 -0.84
C GLU A 119 -7.61 12.65 -0.27
N LEU A 120 -7.05 13.86 -0.41
CA LEU A 120 -5.69 14.18 0.02
C LEU A 120 -5.45 13.83 1.49
N GLU A 121 -6.41 14.15 2.36
CA GLU A 121 -6.28 14.01 3.81
C GLU A 121 -6.31 12.55 4.28
N ARG A 122 -6.89 11.65 3.49
CA ARG A 122 -7.06 10.22 3.83
C ARG A 122 -5.90 9.34 3.42
N VAL A 123 -5.04 9.83 2.53
CA VAL A 123 -3.86 9.09 2.04
C VAL A 123 -2.62 9.58 2.77
N LYS A 124 -2.20 8.80 3.76
CA LYS A 124 -1.01 9.02 4.55
C LYS A 124 0.18 8.26 3.98
N ASP A 125 1.37 8.83 4.16
CA ASP A 125 2.65 8.24 3.79
C ASP A 125 3.43 7.87 5.06
N GLY A 126 4.40 6.98 4.93
CA GLY A 126 5.51 6.85 5.87
C GLY A 126 6.57 7.92 5.60
N LYS A 127 7.85 7.50 5.70
CA LYS A 127 9.01 8.36 5.37
C LYS A 127 9.95 7.58 4.48
N PHE A 128 9.86 7.82 3.18
CA PHE A 128 10.66 7.09 2.17
C PHE A 128 12.15 7.10 2.52
N GLY A 129 12.79 5.93 2.46
CA GLY A 129 14.22 5.76 2.73
C GLY A 129 14.64 5.84 4.20
N ALA A 130 13.73 6.17 5.13
CA ALA A 130 14.01 6.10 6.55
C ALA A 130 13.87 4.66 7.08
N MET A 131 14.62 4.34 8.15
CA MET A 131 14.35 3.14 8.94
C MET A 131 13.07 3.36 9.74
N MET A 132 12.04 2.58 9.43
CA MET A 132 10.70 2.73 9.98
C MET A 132 10.32 1.54 10.85
N SER A 133 9.63 1.79 11.95
CA SER A 133 8.81 0.80 12.63
C SER A 133 7.36 1.02 12.22
N VAL A 134 6.79 0.06 11.47
CA VAL A 134 5.40 0.12 11.02
C VAL A 134 4.55 -0.72 11.97
N GLN A 135 3.63 -0.09 12.68
CA GLN A 135 2.68 -0.76 13.55
C GLN A 135 1.40 -1.02 12.76
N ILE A 136 0.96 -2.28 12.70
CA ILE A 136 -0.18 -2.72 11.90
C ILE A 136 -1.10 -3.54 12.79
N GLU A 137 -2.25 -2.96 13.16
CA GLU A 137 -3.31 -3.70 13.85
C GLU A 137 -4.28 -4.27 12.81
N ASN A 138 -4.00 -5.49 12.36
CA ASN A 138 -4.72 -6.13 11.26
C ASN A 138 -6.14 -6.54 11.71
N ASP A 139 -7.15 -6.03 11.00
CA ASP A 139 -8.56 -6.31 11.26
C ASP A 139 -9.00 -7.51 10.42
N GLY A 140 -9.09 -8.69 11.04
CA GLY A 140 -9.58 -9.93 10.42
C GLY A 140 -8.82 -11.19 10.85
N PRO A 141 -7.54 -11.36 10.47
CA PRO A 141 -6.78 -10.50 9.56
C PRO A 141 -7.21 -10.69 8.09
N VAL A 142 -7.11 -9.61 7.30
CA VAL A 142 -7.32 -9.62 5.85
C VAL A 142 -6.06 -9.07 5.20
N THR A 143 -5.43 -9.87 4.34
CA THR A 143 -4.21 -9.50 3.61
C THR A 143 -4.33 -9.93 2.16
N ILE A 144 -4.14 -8.99 1.23
CA ILE A 144 -4.28 -9.21 -0.22
C ILE A 144 -2.98 -8.79 -0.90
N ASN A 145 -2.48 -9.63 -1.81
CA ASN A 145 -1.35 -9.29 -2.66
C ASN A 145 -1.89 -8.77 -4.00
N LEU A 146 -1.37 -7.65 -4.46
CA LEU A 146 -1.61 -7.12 -5.79
C LEU A 146 -0.29 -7.08 -6.57
N ASP A 147 -0.33 -7.49 -7.83
CA ASP A 147 0.80 -7.34 -8.76
C ASP A 147 0.27 -6.77 -10.08
N SER A 148 0.69 -5.57 -10.46
CA SER A 148 0.24 -4.93 -11.69
C SER A 148 0.65 -5.68 -12.97
N LYS A 149 1.60 -6.62 -12.86
CA LYS A 149 2.00 -7.52 -13.95
C LYS A 149 1.18 -8.83 -13.96
N ARG A 150 0.35 -9.10 -12.95
CA ARG A 150 -0.55 -10.26 -12.85
C ARG A 150 -1.97 -9.77 -12.57
N ARG A 151 -2.61 -9.19 -13.59
CA ARG A 151 -3.82 -8.37 -13.38
C ARG A 151 -5.09 -9.18 -13.08
N ASP A 152 -5.10 -10.45 -13.45
CA ASP A 152 -6.24 -11.38 -13.44
C ASP A 152 -6.01 -12.61 -12.55
N GLU A 153 -4.91 -12.64 -11.79
CA GLU A 153 -4.54 -13.70 -10.84
C GLU A 153 -4.50 -13.15 -9.41
#